data_AF-A0A927TKT8-F1
#
_entry.id   AF-A0A927TKT8-F1
#
_cell.length_a   1.000
_cell.length_b   1.000
_cell.length_c   1.000
_cell.angle_alpha   90.00
_cell.angle_beta   90.00
_cell.angle_gamma   90.00
#
_symmetry.space_group_name_H-M   'P 1'
#
loop_
_entity.id
_entity.type
_entity.pdbx_description
1 polymer ?
#
loop_
_entity_poly.entity_id
_entity_poly.type
_entity_poly.pdbx_seq_one_letter_code
_entity_poly.pdbx_strand_id
1 'polypeptide(L)'
;MGKMDTNLYAYLSDKSRSLKDMMDFGQAPLELDQWFRDYSMNLICVNEWQSEELFCTSLRQIFGALPYRKDKKKLREVMETDPAYRQLDRETYRVLAVLLGEKELAIQSEKEERKEWDMCKALEDIRMEGYEECKLNVVRNMLKRGMALEDIMTLAECSRELVESVQGAV
;
A
#
# COMPACT_ATOMS: atom_id res chain seq x y z
N MET A 1 -28.13 -31.39 -15.40
CA MET A 1 -28.42 -30.44 -14.31
C MET A 1 -27.15 -29.64 -14.08
N GLY A 2 -27.10 -28.43 -14.63
CA GLY A 2 -25.90 -27.58 -14.64
C GLY A 2 -25.53 -27.14 -13.23
N LYS A 3 -24.24 -27.20 -12.91
CA LYS A 3 -23.70 -26.68 -11.66
C LYS A 3 -23.97 -25.17 -11.63
N MET A 4 -24.59 -24.68 -10.56
CA MET A 4 -24.61 -23.25 -10.29
C MET A 4 -23.20 -22.88 -9.83
N ASP A 5 -22.45 -22.21 -10.69
CA ASP A 5 -21.16 -21.66 -10.34
C ASP A 5 -21.38 -20.57 -9.27
N THR A 6 -20.96 -20.88 -8.03
CA THR A 6 -21.07 -20.05 -6.83
C THR A 6 -20.17 -18.81 -6.85
N ASN A 7 -19.63 -18.45 -8.02
CA ASN A 7 -18.69 -17.34 -8.18
C ASN A 7 -19.42 -16.10 -8.69
N LEU A 8 -20.36 -15.60 -7.88
CA LEU A 8 -20.89 -14.25 -8.01
C LEU A 8 -19.85 -13.27 -7.43
N TYR A 9 -18.69 -13.19 -8.06
CA TYR A 9 -17.76 -12.09 -7.80
C TYR A 9 -18.37 -10.85 -8.47
N ALA A 10 -19.06 -10.04 -7.66
CA ALA A 10 -19.48 -8.71 -8.05
C ALA A 10 -18.22 -7.92 -8.43
N TYR A 11 -17.96 -7.78 -9.73
CA TYR A 11 -17.07 -6.75 -10.22
C TYR A 11 -17.77 -5.43 -9.91
N LEU A 12 -17.32 -4.77 -8.84
CA LEU A 12 -17.67 -3.38 -8.57
C LEU A 12 -17.21 -2.57 -9.79
N SER A 13 -18.14 -2.30 -10.70
CA SER A 13 -17.96 -1.24 -11.69
C SER A 13 -17.69 0.04 -10.90
N ASP A 14 -16.56 0.70 -11.15
CA ASP A 14 -16.08 1.93 -10.47
C ASP A 14 -17.11 3.09 -10.47
N LYS A 15 -18.28 2.93 -11.11
CA LYS A 15 -19.36 3.91 -11.24
C LYS A 15 -20.71 3.46 -10.70
N SER A 16 -20.80 2.30 -10.07
CA SER A 16 -22.04 1.79 -9.50
C SER A 16 -22.53 2.71 -8.38
N ARG A 17 -23.72 3.32 -8.54
CA ARG A 17 -24.29 4.25 -7.54
C ARG A 17 -25.48 3.67 -6.78
N SER A 18 -25.84 2.43 -7.06
CA SER A 18 -26.92 1.68 -6.41
C SER A 18 -26.51 0.23 -6.16
N LEU A 19 -27.22 -0.49 -5.28
CA LEU A 19 -26.98 -1.93 -5.09
C LEU A 19 -27.33 -2.70 -6.37
N LYS A 20 -28.35 -2.23 -7.08
CA LYS A 20 -28.74 -2.76 -8.39
C LYS A 20 -27.59 -2.68 -9.40
N ASP A 21 -26.87 -1.57 -9.45
CA ASP A 21 -25.71 -1.39 -10.33
C ASP A 21 -24.51 -2.28 -9.93
N MET A 22 -24.44 -2.72 -8.66
CA MET A 22 -23.39 -3.64 -8.17
C MET A 22 -23.68 -5.09 -8.53
N MET A 23 -24.94 -5.42 -8.86
CA MET A 23 -25.35 -6.78 -9.20
C MET A 23 -25.19 -7.02 -10.70
N ASP A 24 -24.38 -8.02 -11.05
CA ASP A 24 -24.40 -8.59 -12.40
C ASP A 24 -25.38 -9.76 -12.43
N PHE A 25 -26.55 -9.55 -13.05
CA PHE A 25 -27.54 -10.61 -13.23
C PHE A 25 -27.21 -11.53 -14.43
N GLY A 26 -26.15 -11.27 -15.20
CA GLY A 26 -25.75 -12.09 -16.33
C GLY A 26 -26.89 -12.31 -17.34
N GLN A 27 -27.14 -13.57 -17.70
CA GLN A 27 -28.27 -13.97 -18.56
C GLN A 27 -29.56 -14.27 -17.78
N ALA A 28 -29.57 -14.02 -16.46
CA ALA A 28 -30.73 -14.33 -15.65
C ALA A 28 -31.95 -13.49 -16.10
N PRO A 29 -33.17 -14.01 -15.95
CA PRO A 29 -34.36 -13.33 -16.44
C PRO A 29 -34.49 -11.94 -15.80
N LEU A 30 -34.93 -10.95 -16.60
CA LEU A 30 -35.37 -9.62 -16.16
C LEU A 30 -36.36 -9.67 -14.97
N GLU A 31 -36.98 -10.82 -14.75
CA GLU A 31 -37.89 -11.10 -13.64
C GLU A 31 -37.21 -11.15 -12.25
N LEU A 32 -35.88 -11.23 -12.13
CA LEU A 32 -35.20 -11.07 -10.84
C LEU A 32 -35.05 -9.60 -10.43
N ASP A 33 -35.03 -8.69 -11.41
CA ASP A 33 -34.89 -7.25 -11.19
C ASP A 33 -36.03 -6.68 -10.33
N GLN A 34 -37.26 -7.16 -10.55
CA GLN A 34 -38.45 -6.78 -9.78
C GLN A 34 -38.42 -7.25 -8.31
N TRP A 35 -37.61 -8.26 -7.98
CA TRP A 35 -37.43 -8.73 -6.59
C TRP A 35 -36.26 -8.05 -5.90
N PHE A 36 -35.34 -7.46 -6.66
CA PHE A 36 -34.19 -6.76 -6.13
C PHE A 36 -34.59 -5.33 -5.74
N ARG A 37 -34.91 -5.14 -4.46
CA ARG A 37 -35.20 -3.81 -3.92
C ARG A 37 -33.89 -3.07 -3.68
N ASP A 38 -33.75 -1.90 -4.28
CA ASP A 38 -32.68 -0.97 -3.93
C ASP A 38 -32.96 -0.43 -2.52
N TYR A 39 -32.30 -1.03 -1.53
CA TYR A 39 -32.34 -0.53 -0.16
C TYR A 39 -31.61 0.81 -0.10
N SER A 40 -32.18 1.78 0.63
CA SER A 40 -31.49 3.03 0.91
C SER A 40 -30.22 2.76 1.70
N MET A 41 -29.07 2.77 1.01
CA MET A 41 -27.76 2.52 1.58
C MET A 41 -26.85 3.71 1.29
N ASN A 42 -26.01 4.07 2.27
CA ASN A 42 -24.99 5.08 2.09
C ASN A 42 -23.77 4.45 1.44
N LEU A 43 -23.63 4.63 0.13
CA LEU A 43 -22.46 4.18 -0.63
C LEU A 43 -21.38 5.26 -0.58
N ILE A 44 -20.16 4.88 -0.19
CA ILE A 44 -19.01 5.77 -0.11
C ILE A 44 -17.97 5.31 -1.13
N CYS A 45 -17.75 6.14 -2.15
CA CYS A 45 -16.62 5.96 -3.07
C CYS A 45 -15.39 6.63 -2.45
N VAL A 46 -14.51 5.83 -1.85
CA VAL A 46 -13.35 6.34 -1.10
C VAL A 46 -12.41 7.20 -1.96
N ASN A 47 -12.32 6.91 -3.26
CA ASN A 47 -11.46 7.69 -4.18
C ASN A 47 -12.04 9.09 -4.49
N GLU A 48 -13.36 9.30 -4.35
CA GLU A 48 -14.04 10.59 -4.59
C GLU A 48 -14.35 11.33 -3.29
N TRP A 49 -14.25 10.65 -2.15
CA TRP A 49 -14.61 11.18 -0.84
C TRP A 49 -13.53 12.13 -0.29
N GLN A 50 -13.93 13.32 0.16
CA GLN A 50 -13.02 14.34 0.68
C GLN A 50 -13.21 14.65 2.17
N SER A 51 -14.06 13.90 2.88
CA SER A 51 -14.45 14.20 4.26
C SER A 51 -14.15 13.04 5.21
N GLU A 52 -12.88 12.64 5.27
CA GLU A 52 -12.38 11.63 6.23
C GLU A 52 -12.69 11.99 7.69
N GLU A 53 -12.84 13.27 8.00
CA GLU A 53 -13.16 13.81 9.32
C GLU A 53 -14.50 13.30 9.89
N LEU A 54 -15.39 12.79 9.02
CA LEU A 54 -16.67 12.19 9.43
C LEU A 54 -16.50 10.81 10.08
N PHE A 55 -15.31 10.20 9.98
CA PHE A 55 -15.00 8.93 10.61
C PHE A 55 -14.27 9.16 11.95
N CYS A 56 -14.81 8.60 13.03
CA CYS A 56 -14.22 8.67 14.37
C CYS A 56 -13.47 7.39 14.77
N THR A 57 -13.19 6.50 13.82
CA THR A 57 -12.55 5.19 14.04
C THR A 57 -11.33 5.03 13.14
N SER A 58 -10.66 3.88 13.18
CA SER A 58 -9.52 3.54 12.32
C SER A 58 -9.79 3.66 10.81
N LEU A 59 -11.06 3.66 10.39
CA LEU A 59 -11.45 3.96 9.01
C LEU A 59 -11.01 5.36 8.57
N ARG A 60 -10.88 6.32 9.51
CA ARG A 60 -10.36 7.65 9.21
C ARG A 60 -8.95 7.59 8.63
N GLN A 61 -8.05 6.86 9.28
CA GLN A 61 -6.67 6.70 8.80
C GLN A 61 -6.63 5.94 7.47
N ILE A 62 -7.46 4.90 7.33
CA ILE A 62 -7.53 4.15 6.07
C ILE A 62 -7.99 5.05 4.92
N PHE A 63 -9.08 5.79 5.10
CA PHE A 63 -9.66 6.63 4.07
C PHE A 63 -8.91 7.94 3.85
N GLY A 64 -8.11 8.40 4.82
CA GLY A 64 -7.25 9.56 4.63
C GLY A 64 -5.97 9.24 3.86
N ALA A 65 -5.40 8.06 4.04
CA ALA A 65 -4.23 7.63 3.27
C ALA A 65 -4.59 7.13 1.86
N LEU A 66 -5.70 6.41 1.70
CA LEU A 66 -6.01 5.67 0.47
C LEU A 66 -6.08 6.52 -0.82
N PRO A 67 -6.63 7.76 -0.81
CA PRO A 67 -6.66 8.62 -2.00
C PRO A 67 -5.26 8.96 -2.51
N TYR A 68 -4.27 9.04 -1.61
CA TYR A 68 -2.90 9.45 -1.92
C TYR A 68 -1.95 8.27 -2.16
N ARG A 69 -2.44 7.03 -2.21
CA ARG A 69 -1.61 5.83 -2.41
C ARG A 69 -0.66 5.87 -3.62
N LYS A 70 -0.99 6.68 -4.64
CA LYS A 70 -0.14 6.89 -5.84
C LYS A 70 0.76 8.13 -5.76
N ASP A 71 0.45 9.08 -4.88
CA ASP A 71 1.21 10.32 -4.69
C ASP A 71 2.02 10.21 -3.40
N LYS A 72 3.25 9.68 -3.52
CA LYS A 72 4.14 9.45 -2.38
C LYS A 72 4.41 10.70 -1.56
N LYS A 73 4.43 11.88 -2.18
CA LYS A 73 4.70 13.15 -1.49
C LYS A 73 3.51 13.54 -0.61
N LYS A 74 2.30 13.53 -1.17
CA LYS A 74 1.08 13.84 -0.41
C LYS A 74 0.78 12.80 0.64
N LEU A 75 0.97 11.51 0.34
CA LEU A 75 0.79 10.44 1.31
C LEU A 75 1.67 10.66 2.55
N ARG A 76 2.94 11.00 2.33
CA ARG A 76 3.87 11.32 3.42
C ARG A 76 3.41 12.54 4.22
N GLU A 77 2.99 13.61 3.54
CA GLU A 77 2.49 14.82 4.20
C GLU A 77 1.27 14.51 5.10
N VAL A 78 0.31 13.73 4.61
CA VAL A 78 -0.86 13.29 5.38
C VAL A 78 -0.45 12.47 6.60
N MET A 79 0.47 11.52 6.41
CA MET A 79 0.94 10.65 7.48
C MET A 79 1.79 11.36 8.53
N GLU A 80 2.57 12.36 8.14
CA GLU A 80 3.34 13.20 9.06
C GLU A 80 2.45 14.17 9.85
N THR A 81 1.33 14.60 9.26
CA THR A 81 0.40 15.55 9.88
C THR A 81 -0.49 14.89 10.93
N ASP A 82 -1.00 13.69 10.67
CA ASP A 82 -1.84 12.96 11.64
C ASP A 82 -0.98 12.00 12.51
N PRO A 83 -0.80 12.28 13.81
CA PRO A 83 0.00 11.44 14.69
C PRO A 83 -0.57 10.02 14.87
N ALA A 84 -1.84 9.78 14.53
CA ALA A 84 -2.47 8.46 14.63
C ALA A 84 -1.75 7.39 13.79
N TYR A 85 -1.11 7.78 12.67
CA TYR A 85 -0.34 6.84 11.84
C TYR A 85 0.91 6.26 12.53
N ARG A 86 1.34 6.84 13.66
CA ARG A 86 2.47 6.33 14.45
C ARG A 86 2.06 5.31 15.52
N GLN A 87 0.76 5.19 15.79
CA GLN A 87 0.21 4.36 16.86
C GLN A 87 -1.04 3.62 16.37
N LEU A 88 -0.88 2.81 15.33
CA LEU A 88 -1.96 2.03 14.76
C LEU A 88 -2.08 0.68 15.48
N ASP A 89 -3.32 0.19 15.59
CA ASP A 89 -3.54 -1.22 15.89
C ASP A 89 -3.10 -2.10 14.71
N ARG A 90 -2.86 -3.38 15.01
CA ARG A 90 -2.34 -4.34 14.02
C ARG A 90 -3.23 -4.46 12.79
N GLU A 91 -4.55 -4.48 12.96
CA GLU A 91 -5.47 -4.72 11.84
C GLU A 91 -5.52 -3.49 10.92
N THR A 92 -5.56 -2.29 11.49
CA THR A 92 -5.49 -1.04 10.73
C THR A 92 -4.17 -0.90 9.98
N TYR A 93 -3.04 -1.18 10.65
CA TYR A 93 -1.72 -1.18 10.02
C TYR A 93 -1.66 -2.14 8.84
N ARG A 94 -2.16 -3.37 9.01
CA ARG A 94 -2.19 -4.39 7.97
C ARG A 94 -3.04 -3.98 6.78
N VAL A 95 -4.23 -3.42 7.01
CA VAL A 95 -5.10 -2.94 5.94
C VAL A 95 -4.43 -1.81 5.17
N LEU A 96 -3.83 -0.84 5.86
CA LEU A 96 -3.07 0.23 5.22
C LEU A 96 -1.91 -0.32 4.38
N ALA A 97 -1.10 -1.23 4.93
CA ALA A 97 0.01 -1.85 4.21
C ALA A 97 -0.44 -2.48 2.88
N VAL A 98 -1.52 -3.28 2.91
CA VAL A 98 -2.08 -3.90 1.70
C VAL A 98 -2.60 -2.85 0.71
N LEU A 99 -3.32 -1.84 1.19
CA LEU A 99 -3.91 -0.80 0.34
C LEU A 99 -2.88 0.13 -0.30
N LEU A 100 -1.75 0.35 0.38
CA LEU A 100 -0.62 1.12 -0.11
C LEU A 100 0.30 0.31 -1.04
N GLY A 101 0.10 -1.01 -1.10
CA GLY A 101 0.88 -1.92 -1.94
C GLY A 101 2.18 -2.43 -1.31
N GLU A 102 2.37 -2.20 -0.02
CA GLU A 102 3.55 -2.58 0.75
C GLU A 102 3.32 -3.95 1.42
N LYS A 103 3.41 -5.01 0.62
CA LYS A 103 3.06 -6.39 1.06
C LYS A 103 3.97 -6.90 2.17
N GLU A 104 5.22 -6.48 2.17
CA GLU A 104 6.23 -6.82 3.16
C GLU A 104 5.79 -6.37 4.56
N LEU A 105 5.20 -5.17 4.68
CA LEU A 105 4.67 -4.66 5.94
C LEU A 105 3.45 -5.45 6.42
N ALA A 106 2.58 -5.86 5.50
CA ALA A 106 1.44 -6.71 5.85
C ALA A 106 1.90 -8.06 6.40
N ILE A 107 2.91 -8.69 5.77
CA ILE A 107 3.51 -9.94 6.24
C ILE A 107 4.21 -9.74 7.60
N GLN A 108 4.89 -8.62 7.81
CA GLN A 108 5.52 -8.29 9.09
C GLN A 108 4.50 -8.25 10.23
N SER A 109 3.32 -7.66 9.97
CA SER A 109 2.23 -7.58 10.94
C SER A 109 1.69 -8.94 11.41
N GLU A 110 1.88 -9.99 10.60
CA GLU A 110 1.48 -11.36 10.96
C GLU A 110 2.56 -12.12 11.73
N LYS A 111 3.83 -11.77 11.52
CA LYS A 111 4.99 -12.44 12.14
C LYS A 111 5.31 -11.91 13.52
N GLU A 112 5.10 -10.63 13.75
CA GLU A 112 5.48 -9.96 14.98
C GLU A 112 4.25 -9.55 15.78
N GLU A 113 4.22 -9.89 17.08
CA GLU A 113 3.18 -9.40 17.98
C GLU A 113 3.64 -8.09 18.63
N ARG A 114 3.11 -6.97 18.12
CA ARG A 114 3.32 -5.63 18.69
C ARG A 114 1.98 -5.01 19.03
N LYS A 115 1.96 -4.26 20.15
CA LYS A 115 0.76 -3.56 20.63
C LYS A 115 0.42 -2.34 19.76
N GLU A 116 1.44 -1.65 19.25
CA GLU A 116 1.33 -0.43 18.46
C GLU A 116 2.27 -0.53 17.26
N TRP A 117 1.81 0.02 16.14
CA TRP A 117 2.52 -0.02 14.85
C TRP A 117 2.69 1.39 14.29
N ASP A 118 3.92 1.73 13.91
CA ASP A 118 4.27 3.02 13.32
C ASP A 118 4.40 2.87 11.80
N MET A 119 3.37 3.30 11.08
CA MET A 119 3.35 3.25 9.60
C MET A 119 4.35 4.23 8.99
N CYS A 120 4.52 5.41 9.59
CA CYS A 120 5.43 6.43 9.09
C CYS A 120 6.88 5.92 9.11
N LYS A 121 7.27 5.29 10.22
CA LYS A 121 8.59 4.67 10.35
C LYS A 121 8.75 3.51 9.36
N ALA A 122 7.77 2.63 9.26
CA ALA A 122 7.86 1.46 8.39
C ALA A 122 8.07 1.84 6.90
N LEU A 123 7.36 2.85 6.42
CA LEU A 123 7.53 3.36 5.05
C LEU A 123 8.89 4.04 4.84
N GLU A 124 9.38 4.74 5.85
CA GLU A 124 10.69 5.39 5.81
C GLU A 124 11.83 4.36 5.79
N ASP A 125 11.71 3.29 6.58
CA ASP A 125 12.66 2.18 6.62
C ASP A 125 12.76 1.51 5.23
N ILE A 126 11.62 1.18 4.61
CA ILE A 126 11.57 0.65 3.22
C ILE A 126 12.29 1.58 2.23
N ARG A 127 12.04 2.90 2.35
CA ARG A 127 12.64 3.90 1.46
C ARG A 127 14.16 3.95 1.64
N MET A 128 14.64 3.88 2.87
CA MET A 128 16.07 3.89 3.19
C MET A 128 16.77 2.62 2.75
N GLU A 129 16.17 1.45 2.99
CA GLU A 129 16.67 0.15 2.51
C GLU A 129 16.84 0.15 0.98
N GLY A 130 15.86 0.64 0.24
CA GLY A 130 15.95 0.75 -1.23
C GLY A 130 17.05 1.71 -1.70
N TYR A 131 17.31 2.79 -0.96
CA TYR A 131 18.41 3.71 -1.27
C TYR A 131 19.78 3.06 -1.03
N GLU A 132 19.94 2.38 0.11
CA GLU A 132 21.17 1.67 0.45
C GLU A 132 21.45 0.54 -0.55
N GLU A 133 20.44 -0.25 -0.91
CA GLU A 133 20.57 -1.31 -1.91
C GLU A 133 20.98 -0.74 -3.28
N CYS A 134 20.38 0.37 -3.70
CA CYS A 134 20.76 1.04 -4.94
C CYS A 134 22.24 1.48 -4.90
N LYS A 135 22.66 2.09 -3.80
CA LYS A 135 24.05 2.54 -3.60
C LYS A 135 25.04 1.37 -3.65
N LEU A 136 24.72 0.27 -2.96
CA LEU A 136 25.50 -0.96 -2.98
C LEU A 136 25.59 -1.56 -4.39
N ASN A 137 24.49 -1.56 -5.14
CA ASN A 137 24.44 -2.05 -6.51
C ASN A 137 25.33 -1.21 -7.46
N VAL A 138 25.32 0.11 -7.29
CA VAL A 138 26.20 1.02 -8.06
C VAL A 138 27.68 0.71 -7.77
N VAL A 139 28.07 0.65 -6.50
CA VAL A 139 29.45 0.33 -6.08
C VAL A 139 29.88 -1.04 -6.62
N ARG A 140 29.02 -2.06 -6.48
CA ARG A 140 29.28 -3.41 -6.99
C ARG A 140 29.53 -3.43 -8.49
N ASN A 141 28.72 -2.68 -9.25
CA ASN A 141 28.86 -2.60 -10.70
C ASN A 141 30.13 -1.85 -11.13
N MET A 142 30.55 -0.82 -10.38
CA MET A 142 31.80 -0.11 -10.63
C MET A 142 33.02 -1.01 -10.36
N LEU A 143 33.02 -1.75 -9.25
CA LEU A 143 34.08 -2.72 -8.92
C LEU A 143 34.22 -3.80 -10.00
N LYS A 144 33.09 -4.35 -10.48
CA LYS A 144 33.10 -5.34 -11.57
C LYS A 144 33.68 -4.82 -12.89
N ARG A 145 33.71 -3.50 -13.07
CA ARG A 145 34.32 -2.84 -14.25
C ARG A 145 35.80 -2.48 -14.04
N GLY A 146 36.38 -2.83 -12.88
CA GLY A 146 37.79 -2.56 -12.58
C GLY A 146 38.09 -1.09 -12.30
N MET A 147 37.10 -0.31 -11.87
CA MET A 147 37.29 1.10 -11.51
C MET A 147 38.12 1.21 -10.22
N ALA A 148 38.99 2.23 -10.11
CA ALA A 148 39.83 2.41 -8.93
C ALA A 148 38.99 2.79 -7.69
N LEU A 149 39.44 2.36 -6.51
CA LEU A 149 38.71 2.60 -5.25
C LEU A 149 38.47 4.08 -4.99
N GLU A 150 39.48 4.92 -5.24
CA GLU A 150 39.42 6.37 -5.09
C GLU A 150 38.34 6.99 -6.00
N ASP A 151 38.24 6.51 -7.24
CA ASP A 151 37.23 6.98 -8.21
C ASP A 151 35.82 6.53 -7.81
N ILE A 152 35.67 5.31 -7.27
CA ILE A 152 34.38 4.80 -6.79
C ILE A 152 33.89 5.62 -5.59
N MET A 153 34.77 5.88 -4.62
CA MET A 153 34.44 6.65 -3.42
C MET A 153 33.97 8.05 -3.76
N THR A 154 34.62 8.68 -4.75
CA THR A 154 34.26 10.03 -5.20
C THR A 154 32.97 10.05 -6.00
N LEU A 155 32.76 9.10 -6.94
CA LEU A 155 31.57 9.06 -7.79
C LEU A 155 30.30 8.60 -7.06
N ALA A 156 30.41 7.62 -6.16
CA ALA A 156 29.28 7.07 -5.41
C ALA A 156 29.07 7.75 -4.05
N GLU A 157 29.88 8.77 -3.73
CA GLU A 157 29.85 9.51 -2.47
C GLU A 157 29.76 8.57 -1.25
N CYS A 158 30.68 7.61 -1.16
CA CYS A 158 30.65 6.55 -0.17
C CYS A 158 31.96 6.40 0.60
N SER A 159 31.87 5.86 1.82
CA SER A 159 33.04 5.58 2.65
C SER A 159 33.87 4.43 2.07
N ARG A 160 35.17 4.44 2.37
CA ARG A 160 36.09 3.35 2.00
C ARG A 160 35.61 2.00 2.54
N GLU A 161 35.14 1.99 3.79
CA GLU A 161 34.59 0.81 4.47
C GLU A 161 33.46 0.15 3.66
N LEU A 162 32.55 0.96 3.10
CA LEU A 162 31.47 0.46 2.26
C LEU A 162 32.03 -0.22 1.00
N VAL A 163 32.98 0.42 0.30
CA VAL A 163 33.55 -0.12 -0.93
C VAL A 163 34.31 -1.42 -0.66
N GLU A 164 35.10 -1.48 0.41
CA GLU A 164 35.83 -2.67 0.83
C GLU A 164 34.90 -3.82 1.22
N SER A 165 33.81 -3.53 1.95
CA SER A 165 32.79 -4.54 2.28
C SER A 165 32.13 -5.15 1.04
N VAL A 166 31.88 -4.34 0.00
CA VAL A 166 31.31 -4.82 -1.26
C VAL A 166 32.37 -5.57 -2.07
N GLN A 167 33.61 -5.11 -2.08
CA GLN A 167 34.71 -5.78 -2.77
C GLN A 167 35.01 -7.17 -2.21
N GLY A 168 34.91 -7.36 -0.88
CA GLY A 168 35.04 -8.68 -0.25
C GLY A 168 33.91 -9.66 -0.58
N ALA A 169 32.81 -9.17 -1.16
CA ALA A 169 31.62 -9.95 -1.51
C ALA A 169 31.42 -10.16 -3.03
N VAL A 170 32.32 -9.64 -3.87
CA VAL A 170 32.31 -9.75 -5.35
C VAL A 170 33.35 -10.75 -5.81
#